data_AF-A0A061D7C0-F1
#
_entry.id   AF-A0A061D7C0-F1
#
_cell.length_a   1.000
_cell.length_b   1.000
_cell.length_c   1.000
_cell.angle_alpha   90.00
_cell.angle_beta   90.00
_cell.angle_gamma   90.00
#
_symmetry.space_group_name_H-M   'P 1'
#
loop_
_entity.id
_entity.type
_entity.pdbx_description
1 polymer ?
#
loop_
_entity_poly.entity_id
_entity_poly.type
_entity_poly.pdbx_seq_one_letter_code
_entity_poly.pdbx_strand_id
1 'polypeptide(L)'
;MSGGGNSHDAAISGIPGHGTFKPDSAWQRALARNAGLYRYPHIDSDKNMTETQFEKLVREDDPKSACTPLLVQEFRCLNRNDFGSDAAHAATKCVKWYNEWMQCKWDEEKMRFGYSYLEDLPARKHKAYIAAPNYQYS
;
A
#
# COMPACT_ATOMS: atom_id res chain seq x y z
N MET A 1 51.10 21.86 28.30
CA MET A 1 51.07 20.47 27.79
C MET A 1 50.40 19.60 28.84
N SER A 2 49.11 19.35 28.67
CA SER A 2 48.39 18.31 29.42
C SER A 2 47.40 17.69 28.46
N GLY A 3 47.65 16.43 28.10
CA GLY A 3 46.70 15.61 27.38
C GLY A 3 45.57 15.17 28.29
N GLY A 4 44.33 15.39 27.85
CA GLY A 4 43.18 14.55 28.18
C GLY A 4 42.81 13.87 26.86
N GLY A 5 42.70 12.55 26.77
CA GLY A 5 42.00 11.67 27.69
C GLY A 5 40.76 11.19 26.93
N ASN A 6 40.85 9.97 26.40
CA ASN A 6 39.84 9.26 25.63
C ASN A 6 38.41 9.46 26.15
N SER A 7 37.52 9.89 25.26
CA SER A 7 36.11 9.51 25.28
C SER A 7 35.70 9.21 23.84
N HIS A 8 35.96 7.96 23.42
CA HIS A 8 35.14 7.34 22.40
C HIS A 8 33.75 7.19 23.01
N ASP A 9 32.90 8.20 22.84
CA ASP A 9 31.47 8.05 23.04
C ASP A 9 30.96 7.09 21.97
N ALA A 10 31.12 5.81 22.25
CA ALA A 10 30.40 4.73 21.62
C ALA A 10 28.92 4.90 22.01
N ALA A 11 28.24 5.80 21.30
CA ALA A 11 26.79 5.79 21.22
C ALA A 11 26.39 4.53 20.45
N ILE A 12 26.40 3.40 21.15
CA ILE A 12 25.66 2.20 20.79
C ILE A 12 24.19 2.58 20.96
N SER A 13 23.61 3.25 19.97
CA SER A 13 22.16 3.38 19.83
C SER A 13 21.66 2.12 19.11
N GLY A 14 21.38 1.11 19.93
CA GLY A 14 20.73 -0.12 19.52
C GLY A 14 19.40 0.16 18.80
N ILE A 15 19.25 -0.49 17.65
CA ILE A 15 18.04 -0.76 16.88
C ILE A 15 16.88 -1.14 17.85
N PRO A 16 15.61 -0.68 17.73
CA PRO A 16 14.81 -0.56 16.50
C PRO A 16 13.87 0.68 16.36
N GLY A 17 13.40 0.92 15.13
CA GLY A 17 12.05 1.46 14.88
C GLY A 17 11.93 2.93 14.51
N HIS A 18 12.53 3.86 15.24
CA HIS A 18 12.40 5.30 14.92
C HIS A 18 13.59 6.08 15.47
N GLY A 19 14.56 6.36 14.60
CA GLY A 19 15.71 7.19 14.95
C GLY A 19 16.56 7.44 13.71
N THR A 20 17.06 8.67 13.59
CA THR A 20 17.93 9.19 12.53
C THR A 20 19.33 8.55 12.55
N PHE A 21 19.43 7.22 12.62
CA PHE A 21 20.70 6.52 12.46
C PHE A 21 21.19 6.68 11.02
N LYS A 22 22.11 7.63 10.81
CA LYS A 22 22.86 7.78 9.58
C LYS A 22 24.20 7.11 9.82
N PRO A 23 24.47 5.93 9.22
CA PRO A 23 25.78 5.31 9.37
C PRO A 23 26.85 6.21 8.76
N ASP A 24 27.91 6.48 9.53
CA ASP A 24 28.95 7.44 9.14
C ASP A 24 29.79 6.94 7.96
N SER A 25 30.05 5.63 7.91
CA SER A 25 30.88 5.03 6.85
C SER A 25 30.06 4.61 5.62
N ALA A 26 30.70 4.65 4.45
CA ALA A 26 30.06 4.28 3.18
C ALA A 26 29.61 2.81 3.15
N TRP A 27 30.40 1.89 3.72
CA TRP A 27 30.08 0.46 3.74
C TRP A 27 28.90 0.15 4.69
N GLN A 28 28.80 0.83 5.83
CA GLN A 28 27.64 0.68 6.73
C GLN A 28 26.35 1.16 6.06
N ARG A 29 26.41 2.27 5.30
CA ARG A 29 25.25 2.73 4.49
C ARG A 29 24.87 1.73 3.42
N ALA A 30 25.84 1.14 2.73
CA ALA A 30 25.58 0.11 1.73
C ALA A 30 24.92 -1.13 2.35
N LEU A 31 25.42 -1.60 3.51
CA LEU A 31 24.85 -2.74 4.23
C LEU A 31 23.44 -2.43 4.75
N ALA A 32 23.24 -1.27 5.38
CA ALA A 32 21.93 -0.84 5.88
C ALA A 32 20.92 -0.67 4.74
N ARG A 33 21.35 -0.17 3.57
CA ARG A 33 20.52 -0.08 2.37
C ARG A 33 20.13 -1.46 1.85
N ASN A 34 21.09 -2.40 1.78
CA ASN A 34 20.81 -3.77 1.36
C ASN A 34 19.84 -4.48 2.32
N ALA A 35 19.93 -4.19 3.61
CA ALA A 35 19.01 -4.68 4.63
C ALA A 35 17.64 -3.96 4.65
N GLY A 36 17.44 -2.94 3.81
CA GLY A 36 16.20 -2.15 3.76
C GLY A 36 15.99 -1.16 4.92
N LEU A 37 17.02 -0.95 5.75
CA LEU A 37 16.97 -0.09 6.94
C LEU A 37 17.35 1.37 6.65
N TYR A 38 17.94 1.65 5.50
CA TYR A 38 18.41 2.99 5.12
C TYR A 38 18.08 3.31 3.66
N ARG A 39 17.54 4.50 3.41
CA ARG A 39 17.37 5.07 2.07
C ARG A 39 18.25 6.29 1.89
N TYR A 40 18.83 6.45 0.70
CA TYR A 40 19.64 7.61 0.40
C TYR A 40 18.76 8.84 0.14
N PRO A 41 19.09 10.03 0.68
CA PRO A 41 18.26 11.23 0.54
C PRO A 41 18.03 11.68 -0.91
N HIS A 42 18.96 11.34 -1.81
CA HIS A 42 18.87 11.69 -3.23
C HIS A 42 17.97 10.75 -4.04
N ILE A 43 17.53 9.62 -3.47
CA ILE A 43 16.56 8.72 -4.13
C ILE A 43 15.17 9.35 -4.11
N ASP A 44 14.83 10.08 -3.04
CA ASP A 44 13.51 10.70 -2.88
C ASP A 44 13.44 12.11 -3.50
N SER A 45 14.54 12.60 -4.09
CA SER A 45 14.62 13.92 -4.74
C SER A 45 13.86 13.99 -6.06
N ASP A 46 13.58 12.85 -6.69
CA ASP A 46 13.02 12.79 -8.03
C ASP A 46 11.54 12.37 -8.02
N LYS A 47 10.70 13.40 -8.18
CA LYS A 47 9.30 13.35 -8.64
C LYS A 47 8.33 12.65 -7.68
N ASN A 48 7.76 13.46 -6.78
CA ASN A 48 6.39 13.23 -6.32
C ASN A 48 5.47 13.30 -7.55
N MET A 49 5.21 12.16 -8.18
CA MET A 49 4.28 12.05 -9.28
C MET A 49 2.93 12.60 -8.82
N THR A 50 2.42 13.61 -9.53
CA THR A 50 1.15 14.22 -9.13
C THR A 50 0.02 13.22 -9.35
N GLU A 51 -1.04 13.32 -8.56
CA GLU A 51 -2.23 12.47 -8.70
C GLU A 51 -2.76 12.47 -10.15
N THR A 52 -2.78 13.64 -10.78
CA THR A 52 -3.20 13.83 -12.17
C THR A 52 -2.28 13.18 -13.20
N GLN A 53 -0.99 13.02 -12.90
CA GLN A 53 -0.05 12.30 -13.75
C GLN A 53 -0.28 10.79 -13.63
N PHE A 54 -0.47 10.30 -12.41
CA PHE A 54 -0.78 8.89 -12.16
C PHE A 54 -2.10 8.47 -12.80
N GLU A 55 -3.15 9.27 -12.65
CA GLU A 55 -4.46 9.00 -13.25
C GLU A 55 -4.38 8.89 -14.79
N LYS A 56 -3.61 9.77 -15.43
CA LYS A 56 -3.38 9.70 -16.88
C LYS A 56 -2.69 8.40 -17.29
N LEU A 57 -1.61 8.04 -16.60
CA LEU A 57 -0.86 6.81 -16.88
C LEU A 57 -1.74 5.56 -16.73
N VAL A 58 -2.51 5.49 -15.64
CA VAL A 58 -3.41 4.36 -15.38
C VAL A 58 -4.51 4.27 -16.46
N ARG A 59 -5.04 5.42 -16.90
CA ARG A 59 -6.08 5.44 -17.94
C ARG A 59 -5.54 5.13 -19.33
N GLU A 60 -4.28 5.46 -19.60
CA GLU A 60 -3.59 5.12 -20.85
C GLU A 60 -3.24 3.63 -20.91
N ASP A 61 -2.93 3.00 -19.77
CA ASP A 61 -2.63 1.57 -19.67
C ASP A 61 -3.87 0.69 -19.96
N ASP A 62 -4.97 0.93 -19.24
CA ASP A 62 -6.24 0.23 -19.49
C ASP A 62 -7.46 1.15 -19.40
N PRO A 63 -7.94 1.71 -20.53
CA PRO A 63 -9.09 2.61 -20.53
C PRO A 63 -10.43 1.90 -20.30
N LYS A 64 -10.48 0.57 -20.36
CA LYS A 64 -11.73 -0.22 -20.25
C LYS A 64 -11.89 -0.90 -18.90
N SER A 65 -10.83 -0.99 -18.11
CA SER A 65 -10.93 -1.62 -16.80
C SER A 65 -11.74 -0.78 -15.82
N ALA A 66 -12.75 -1.42 -15.24
CA ALA A 66 -13.60 -0.85 -14.20
C ALA A 66 -12.85 -0.57 -12.89
N CYS A 67 -11.68 -1.19 -12.70
CA CYS A 67 -10.92 -1.13 -11.45
C CYS A 67 -9.95 0.05 -11.39
N THR A 68 -9.73 0.76 -12.50
CA THR A 68 -8.84 1.93 -12.56
C THR A 68 -9.12 3.02 -11.51
N PRO A 69 -10.37 3.36 -11.16
CA PRO A 69 -10.61 4.39 -10.15
C PRO A 69 -10.17 3.96 -8.74
N LEU A 70 -10.27 2.67 -8.42
CA LEU A 70 -9.85 2.13 -7.11
C LEU A 70 -8.34 2.27 -6.91
N LEU A 71 -7.58 2.00 -7.97
CA LEU A 71 -6.13 2.16 -7.98
C LEU A 71 -5.73 3.63 -7.78
N VAL A 72 -6.44 4.57 -8.42
CA VAL A 72 -6.22 6.01 -8.22
C VAL A 72 -6.56 6.45 -6.79
N GLN A 73 -7.62 5.91 -6.18
CA GLN A 73 -7.95 6.21 -4.78
C GLN A 73 -6.91 5.66 -3.80
N GLU A 74 -6.33 4.49 -4.06
CA GLU A 74 -5.23 3.96 -3.28
C GLU A 74 -4.04 4.92 -3.30
N PHE A 75 -3.62 5.35 -4.51
CA PHE A 75 -2.51 6.31 -4.66
C PHE A 75 -2.80 7.64 -3.96
N ARG A 76 -4.02 8.17 -4.12
CA ARG A 76 -4.47 9.38 -3.42
C ARG A 76 -4.42 9.20 -1.90
N CYS A 77 -4.80 8.03 -1.39
CA CYS A 77 -4.73 7.72 0.03
C CYS A 77 -3.27 7.66 0.53
N LEU A 78 -2.38 7.02 -0.22
CA LEU A 78 -0.96 6.91 0.14
C LEU A 78 -0.28 8.28 0.19
N ASN A 79 -0.57 9.15 -0.79
CA ASN A 79 -0.05 10.51 -0.82
C ASN A 79 -0.55 11.37 0.34
N ARG A 80 -1.81 11.18 0.78
CA ARG A 80 -2.38 11.92 1.91
C ARG A 80 -1.82 11.51 3.26
N ASN A 81 -1.30 10.29 3.39
CA ASN A 81 -0.77 9.74 4.64
C ASN A 81 0.77 9.70 4.65
N ASP A 82 1.42 10.52 3.81
CA ASP A 82 2.88 10.66 3.74
C ASP A 82 3.62 9.31 3.65
N PHE A 83 3.26 8.47 2.67
CA PHE A 83 3.92 7.17 2.44
C PHE A 83 5.45 7.24 2.35
N GLY A 84 6.01 8.38 1.92
CA GLY A 84 7.46 8.59 1.89
C GLY A 84 8.12 8.64 3.27
N SER A 85 7.43 9.10 4.31
CA SER A 85 7.97 9.22 5.68
C SER A 85 7.57 8.04 6.56
N ASP A 86 6.31 7.59 6.48
CA ASP A 86 5.78 6.46 7.25
C ASP A 86 4.95 5.53 6.35
N ALA A 87 5.66 4.64 5.65
CA ALA A 87 5.06 3.66 4.77
C ALA A 87 4.14 2.67 5.52
N ALA A 88 4.48 2.33 6.77
CA ALA A 88 3.69 1.37 7.55
C ALA A 88 2.34 1.98 7.95
N HIS A 89 2.33 3.22 8.44
CA HIS A 89 1.10 3.93 8.75
C HIS A 89 0.22 4.11 7.50
N ALA A 90 0.79 4.62 6.41
CA ALA A 90 0.05 4.82 5.16
C ALA A 90 -0.56 3.52 4.62
N ALA A 91 0.20 2.42 4.62
CA ALA A 91 -0.29 1.12 4.18
C ALA A 91 -1.50 0.64 4.99
N THR A 92 -1.47 0.75 6.33
CA THR A 92 -2.61 0.33 7.18
C THR A 92 -3.89 1.10 6.90
N LYS A 93 -3.80 2.38 6.49
CA LYS A 93 -4.96 3.21 6.16
C LYS A 93 -5.50 2.95 4.76
N CYS A 94 -4.61 2.61 3.82
CA CYS A 94 -4.94 2.55 2.40
C CYS A 94 -5.17 1.12 1.89
N VAL A 95 -4.84 0.09 2.68
CA VAL A 95 -5.05 -1.34 2.34
C VAL A 95 -6.49 -1.67 1.93
N LYS A 96 -7.49 -0.92 2.42
CA LYS A 96 -8.87 -1.11 1.99
C LYS A 96 -9.04 -0.95 0.48
N TRP A 97 -8.40 0.06 -0.13
CA TRP A 97 -8.55 0.35 -1.55
C TRP A 97 -7.84 -0.70 -2.40
N TYR A 98 -6.71 -1.20 -1.91
CA TYR A 98 -6.02 -2.33 -2.51
C TYR A 98 -6.89 -3.59 -2.50
N ASN A 99 -7.55 -3.89 -1.38
CA ASN A 99 -8.44 -5.05 -1.27
C ASN A 99 -9.64 -4.95 -2.22
N GLU A 100 -10.28 -3.79 -2.31
CA GLU A 100 -11.36 -3.54 -3.27
C GLU A 100 -10.87 -3.66 -4.72
N TRP A 101 -9.66 -3.17 -5.01
CA TRP A 101 -9.06 -3.31 -6.33
C TRP A 101 -8.83 -4.78 -6.69
N MET A 102 -8.29 -5.59 -5.77
CA MET A 102 -8.08 -7.03 -5.97
C MET A 102 -9.41 -7.77 -6.23
N GLN A 103 -10.45 -7.45 -5.47
CA GLN A 103 -11.79 -8.00 -5.69
C GLN A 103 -12.34 -7.60 -7.06
N CYS A 104 -12.19 -6.34 -7.43
CA CYS A 104 -12.61 -5.85 -8.74
C CYS A 104 -11.88 -6.55 -9.89
N LYS A 105 -10.56 -6.80 -9.79
CA LYS A 105 -9.80 -7.51 -10.84
C LYS A 105 -10.31 -8.94 -11.03
N TRP A 106 -10.63 -9.62 -9.94
CA TRP A 106 -11.26 -10.94 -10.01
C TRP A 106 -12.65 -10.88 -10.65
N ASP A 107 -13.45 -9.87 -10.30
CA ASP A 107 -14.78 -9.67 -10.87
C ASP A 107 -14.73 -9.32 -12.37
N GLU A 108 -13.74 -8.55 -12.81
CA GLU A 108 -13.49 -8.27 -14.21
C GLU A 108 -13.10 -9.55 -14.99
N GLU A 109 -12.25 -10.38 -14.39
CA GLU A 109 -11.80 -11.64 -14.99
C GLU A 109 -12.94 -12.66 -15.12
N LYS A 110 -13.74 -12.86 -14.07
CA LYS A 110 -14.88 -13.79 -14.11
C LYS A 110 -15.93 -13.36 -15.14
N MET A 111 -16.18 -12.06 -15.29
CA MET A 111 -17.10 -11.54 -16.31
C MET A 111 -16.54 -11.69 -17.73
N ARG A 112 -15.22 -11.49 -17.91
CA ARG A 112 -14.57 -11.62 -19.21
C ARG A 112 -14.54 -13.06 -19.71
N PHE A 113 -14.28 -14.02 -18.83
CA PHE A 113 -14.20 -15.44 -19.18
C PHE A 113 -15.51 -16.21 -19.00
N GLY A 114 -16.54 -15.59 -18.42
CA GLY A 114 -17.85 -16.20 -18.23
C GLY A 114 -17.87 -17.28 -17.14
N TYR A 115 -17.06 -17.13 -16.09
CA TYR A 115 -17.07 -18.05 -14.96
C TYR A 115 -18.38 -17.90 -14.17
N SER A 116 -19.09 -19.00 -13.99
CA SER A 116 -20.32 -19.08 -13.20
C SER A 116 -20.37 -20.38 -12.40
N TYR A 117 -21.33 -20.49 -11.49
CA TYR A 117 -21.57 -21.68 -10.68
C TYR A 117 -23.04 -22.06 -10.72
N LEU A 118 -23.35 -23.33 -10.44
CA LEU A 118 -24.72 -23.81 -10.28
C LEU A 118 -25.18 -23.47 -8.86
N GLU A 119 -26.25 -22.70 -8.75
CA GLU A 119 -26.87 -22.38 -7.46
C GLU A 119 -27.76 -23.51 -6.97
N ASP A 120 -27.75 -23.73 -5.65
CA ASP A 120 -28.68 -24.65 -5.01
C ASP A 120 -30.11 -24.11 -5.04
N LEU A 121 -31.07 -25.02 -4.85
CA LEU A 121 -32.47 -24.65 -4.67
C LEU A 121 -32.62 -23.70 -3.47
N PRO A 122 -33.52 -22.70 -3.55
CA PRO A 122 -33.71 -21.76 -2.46
C PRO A 122 -34.11 -22.49 -1.18
N ALA A 123 -33.47 -22.10 -0.07
CA ALA A 123 -33.74 -22.71 1.21
C ALA A 123 -35.23 -22.59 1.58
N ARG A 124 -35.81 -23.66 2.17
CA ARG A 124 -37.22 -23.69 2.58
C ARG A 124 -37.62 -22.52 3.47
N LYS A 125 -36.70 -22.00 4.28
CA LYS A 125 -36.87 -20.80 5.11
C LYS A 125 -35.92 -19.67 4.66
N HIS A 126 -35.97 -19.32 3.38
CA HIS A 126 -35.21 -18.20 2.84
C HIS A 126 -35.64 -16.85 3.46
N LYS A 127 -36.92 -16.72 3.84
CA LYS A 127 -37.43 -15.57 4.59
C LYS A 127 -37.51 -15.87 6.08
N ALA A 128 -37.16 -14.89 6.90
CA ALA A 128 -37.31 -14.97 8.36
C ALA A 128 -38.79 -15.05 8.80
N TYR A 129 -39.67 -14.33 8.10
CA TYR A 129 -41.12 -14.29 8.36
C TYR A 129 -41.92 -14.37 7.05
N ILE A 130 -43.12 -14.95 7.10
CA ILE A 130 -43.91 -15.25 5.88
C ILE A 130 -44.32 -13.99 5.11
N ALA A 131 -44.66 -12.91 5.82
CA ALA A 131 -45.03 -11.64 5.21
C ALA A 131 -43.82 -10.73 4.91
N ALA A 132 -42.60 -11.16 5.22
CA ALA A 132 -41.43 -10.37 4.91
C ALA A 132 -41.24 -10.28 3.38
N PRO A 133 -40.85 -9.11 2.85
CA PRO A 133 -40.53 -8.98 1.43
C PRO A 133 -39.34 -9.88 1.07
N ASN A 134 -39.37 -10.46 -0.14
CA ASN A 134 -38.18 -11.11 -0.72
C ASN A 134 -37.48 -10.10 -1.61
N TYR A 135 -36.40 -9.48 -1.14
CA TYR A 135 -35.55 -8.72 -2.05
C TYR A 135 -34.77 -9.70 -2.91
N GLN A 136 -34.87 -9.52 -4.22
CA GLN A 136 -34.10 -10.33 -5.18
C GLN A 136 -32.72 -9.69 -5.32
N TYR A 137 -31.68 -10.50 -5.17
CA TYR A 137 -30.29 -10.10 -5.37
C TYR A 137 -29.78 -10.73 -6.67
N SER A 138 -29.00 -9.97 -7.41
CA SER A 138 -28.35 -10.36 -8.66
C SER A 138 -27.08 -11.18 -8.43
#